data_AF-A0A9P5TWH3-F1
#
_entry.id   AF-A0A9P5TWH3-F1
#
_cell.length_a   1.000
_cell.length_b   1.000
_cell.length_c   1.000
_cell.angle_alpha   90.00
_cell.angle_beta   90.00
_cell.angle_gamma   90.00
#
_symmetry.space_group_name_H-M   'P 1'
#
loop_
_entity.id
_entity.type
_entity.pdbx_description
1 polymer ?
#
loop_
_entity_poly.entity_id
_entity_poly.type
_entity_poly.pdbx_seq_one_letter_code
_entity_poly.pdbx_strand_id
1 'polypeptide(L)'
;MRLTKSDLDRISTRWLNDNLVEFLLKLWHYELSCDKLQLANQIHIFNPFLYQKLSTEYQNTPRWDRKVDIFKMKFLIVPINEW
;
A
#
# COMPACT_ATOMS: atom_id res chain seq x y z
N MET A 1 9.34 7.02 5.18
CA MET A 1 9.62 5.58 5.17
C MET A 1 11.13 5.41 5.12
N ARG A 2 11.70 4.45 5.85
CA ARG A 2 13.17 4.25 5.88
C ARG A 2 13.47 2.87 5.29
N LEU A 3 14.10 2.85 4.12
CA LEU A 3 14.61 1.62 3.53
C LEU A 3 15.93 1.26 4.23
N THR A 4 16.09 -0.01 4.58
CA THR A 4 17.31 -0.54 5.18
C THR A 4 18.08 -1.39 4.17
N LYS A 5 19.38 -1.64 4.45
CA LYS A 5 20.22 -2.49 3.58
C LYS A 5 19.66 -3.91 3.48
N SER A 6 19.11 -4.43 4.58
CA SER A 6 18.40 -5.71 4.64
C SER A 6 17.14 -5.75 3.77
N ASP A 7 16.46 -4.61 3.54
CA ASP A 7 15.36 -4.57 2.58
C ASP A 7 15.89 -4.75 1.16
N LEU A 8 16.99 -4.08 0.80
CA LEU A 8 17.61 -4.22 -0.52
C LEU A 8 18.14 -5.63 -0.77
N ASP A 9 18.72 -6.27 0.25
CA ASP A 9 19.22 -7.65 0.14
C ASP A 9 18.08 -8.63 -0.23
N ARG A 10 16.84 -8.35 0.19
CA ARG A 10 15.68 -9.17 -0.16
C ARG A 10 15.24 -9.05 -1.62
N ILE A 11 15.64 -8.01 -2.34
CA ILE A 11 15.37 -7.88 -3.79
C ILE A 11 16.01 -9.05 -4.56
N SER A 12 17.13 -9.57 -4.05
CA SER A 12 17.83 -10.73 -4.62
C SER A 12 17.21 -12.08 -4.25
N THR A 13 16.24 -12.10 -3.33
CA THR A 13 15.54 -13.31 -2.89
C THR A 13 14.11 -13.38 -3.45
N ARG A 14 13.50 -14.57 -3.41
CA ARG A 14 12.16 -14.83 -3.96
C ARG A 14 11.02 -14.11 -3.21
N TRP A 15 11.25 -13.58 -2.01
CA TRP A 15 10.22 -12.97 -1.17
C TRP A 15 10.53 -11.51 -0.83
N LEU A 16 9.68 -10.61 -1.33
CA LEU A 16 9.71 -9.19 -0.99
C LEU A 16 9.18 -8.97 0.43
N ASN A 17 9.77 -8.03 1.16
CA ASN A 17 9.23 -7.57 2.45
C ASN A 17 8.04 -6.61 2.19
N ASP A 18 7.06 -6.56 3.09
CA ASP A 18 5.95 -5.60 3.09
C ASP A 18 6.45 -4.14 2.97
N ASN A 19 7.59 -3.81 3.58
CA ASN A 19 8.22 -2.49 3.43
C ASN A 19 8.63 -2.16 1.99
N LEU A 20 9.11 -3.15 1.23
CA LEU A 20 9.46 -2.99 -0.18
C LEU A 20 8.20 -2.88 -1.04
N VAL A 21 7.18 -3.68 -0.76
CA VAL A 21 5.90 -3.63 -1.47
C VAL A 21 5.25 -2.25 -1.27
N GLU A 22 5.19 -1.77 -0.03
CA GLU A 22 4.66 -0.44 0.28
C GLU A 22 5.48 0.67 -0.40
N PHE A 23 6.81 0.53 -0.44
CA PHE A 23 7.68 1.47 -1.13
C PHE A 23 7.38 1.57 -2.62
N LEU A 24 7.38 0.42 -3.32
CA LEU A 24 7.23 0.36 -4.77
C LEU A 24 5.87 0.89 -5.20
N LEU A 25 4.81 0.55 -4.46
CA LEU A 25 3.48 1.08 -4.74
C LEU A 25 3.41 2.60 -4.58
N LYS A 26 4.08 3.16 -3.57
CA LYS A 26 4.17 4.62 -3.39
C LYS A 26 5.03 5.28 -4.46
N LEU A 27 6.11 4.63 -4.90
CA LEU A 27 6.98 5.12 -5.97
C LEU A 27 6.19 5.19 -7.29
N TRP A 28 5.51 4.13 -7.68
CA TRP A 28 4.69 4.12 -8.89
C TRP A 28 3.53 5.10 -8.83
N HIS A 29 2.90 5.29 -7.67
CA HIS A 29 1.87 6.31 -7.49
C HIS A 29 2.43 7.73 -7.66
N TYR A 30 3.62 7.98 -7.13
CA TYR A 30 4.33 9.24 -7.31
C TYR A 30 4.67 9.49 -8.79
N GLU A 31 5.27 8.50 -9.47
CA GLU A 31 5.56 8.59 -10.91
C GLU A 31 4.30 8.84 -11.73
N LEU A 32 3.21 8.12 -11.43
CA LEU A 32 1.91 8.35 -12.05
C LEU A 32 1.36 9.75 -11.77
N SER A 33 1.64 10.31 -10.59
CA SER A 33 1.21 11.67 -10.24
C SER A 33 1.96 12.75 -11.03
N CYS A 34 3.22 12.49 -11.39
CA CYS A 34 4.01 13.37 -12.26
C CYS A 34 3.46 13.40 -13.69
N ASP A 35 3.04 12.25 -14.23
CA ASP A 35 2.54 12.15 -15.61
C ASP A 35 1.04 12.45 -15.74
N LYS A 36 0.23 11.95 -14.79
CA LYS A 36 -1.25 11.93 -14.85
C LYS A 36 -1.86 12.17 -13.47
N LEU A 37 -1.66 13.38 -12.94
CA LEU A 37 -2.16 13.81 -11.61
C LEU A 37 -3.65 13.51 -11.38
N GLN A 38 -4.52 13.74 -12.38
CA GLN A 38 -5.96 13.48 -12.23
C GLN A 38 -6.28 12.01 -11.99
N LEU A 39 -5.53 11.10 -12.63
CA LEU A 39 -5.70 9.67 -12.45
C LEU A 39 -5.10 9.22 -11.10
N ALA A 40 -3.93 9.76 -10.72
CA ALA A 40 -3.31 9.47 -9.44
C ALA A 40 -4.22 9.84 -8.25
N ASN A 41 -4.93 10.96 -8.34
CA ASN A 41 -5.91 11.41 -7.32
C ASN A 41 -7.16 10.54 -7.23
N GLN A 42 -7.40 9.62 -8.19
CA GLN A 42 -8.51 8.67 -8.17
C GLN A 42 -8.09 7.30 -7.63
N ILE A 43 -6.83 7.15 -7.22
CA ILE A 43 -6.27 5.89 -6.72
C ILE A 43 -5.94 6.06 -5.24
N HIS A 44 -6.42 5.13 -4.42
CA HIS A 44 -5.99 5.01 -3.03
C HIS A 44 -5.25 3.68 -2.82
N ILE A 45 -4.07 3.77 -2.21
CA ILE A 45 -3.21 2.62 -1.91
C ILE A 45 -3.23 2.38 -0.42
N PHE A 46 -3.64 1.18 -0.03
CA PHE A 46 -3.64 0.76 1.36
C PHE A 46 -2.29 0.27 1.83
N ASN A 47 -2.09 0.35 3.14
CA ASN A 47 -0.96 -0.30 3.77
C ASN A 47 -1.12 -1.84 3.65
N PRO A 48 -0.02 -2.60 3.37
CA PRO A 48 -0.06 -4.07 3.25
C PRO A 48 -0.68 -4.80 4.45
N PHE A 49 -0.58 -4.25 5.65
CA PHE A 49 -1.14 -4.84 6.88
C PHE A 49 -2.66 -4.68 7.01
N LEU A 50 -3.32 -3.93 6.11
CA LEU A 50 -4.77 -3.70 6.18
C LEU A 50 -5.53 -5.02 6.08
N TYR A 51 -5.21 -5.84 5.08
CA TYR A 51 -5.93 -7.09 4.82
C TYR A 51 -5.84 -8.04 6.02
N GLN A 52 -4.63 -8.21 6.56
CA GLN A 52 -4.39 -9.04 7.74
C GLN A 52 -5.25 -8.57 8.92
N LYS A 53 -5.27 -7.26 9.21
CA LYS A 53 -6.08 -6.70 10.30
C LYS A 53 -7.58 -6.88 10.09
N LEU A 54 -8.07 -6.68 8.87
CA LEU A 54 -9.49 -6.89 8.55
C LEU A 54 -9.90 -8.36 8.70
N SER A 55 -9.02 -9.28 8.31
CA SER A 55 -9.27 -10.73 8.39
C SER A 55 -9.37 -11.24 9.83
N THR A 56 -8.60 -10.66 10.76
CA THR A 56 -8.57 -11.09 12.16
C THR A 56 -9.54 -10.31 13.06
N GLU A 57 -9.72 -9.01 12.84
CA GLU A 57 -10.42 -8.14 13.79
C GLU A 57 -11.21 -7.01 13.11
N TYR A 58 -12.15 -7.33 12.22
CA TYR A 58 -12.99 -6.33 11.57
C TYR A 58 -13.66 -5.35 12.57
N GLN A 59 -14.08 -5.84 13.74
CA GLN A 59 -14.78 -5.03 14.76
C GLN A 59 -13.85 -4.11 15.58
N ASN A 60 -12.58 -4.49 15.77
CA ASN A 60 -11.61 -3.72 16.58
C ASN A 60 -10.61 -2.94 15.72
N THR A 61 -10.66 -3.10 14.39
CA THR A 61 -9.77 -2.35 13.51
C THR A 61 -10.12 -0.86 13.59
N PRO A 62 -9.21 0.02 14.05
CA PRO A 62 -9.46 1.44 14.07
C PRO A 62 -9.81 1.90 12.65
N ARG A 63 -10.82 2.77 12.52
CA ARG A 63 -11.28 3.32 11.22
C ARG A 63 -10.10 3.81 10.38
N TRP A 64 -9.65 2.95 9.48
CA TRP A 64 -8.51 3.16 8.59
C TRP A 64 -8.84 4.18 7.49
N ASP A 65 -10.12 4.50 7.34
CA ASP A 65 -10.77 5.42 6.41
C ASP A 65 -10.95 6.85 6.96
N ARG A 66 -10.63 7.13 8.23
CA ARG A 66 -10.96 8.43 8.87
C ARG A 66 -10.38 9.68 8.20
N LYS A 67 -9.32 9.56 7.42
CA LYS A 67 -8.68 10.68 6.71
C LYS A 67 -8.94 10.70 5.21
N VAL A 68 -9.48 9.61 4.65
CA VAL A 68 -9.64 9.44 3.20
C VAL A 68 -11.00 8.85 2.91
N ASP A 69 -11.82 9.60 2.18
CA ASP A 69 -13.10 9.11 1.66
C ASP A 69 -12.87 8.18 0.46
N ILE A 70 -12.79 6.89 0.75
CA ILE A 70 -12.51 5.85 -0.24
C ILE A 70 -13.60 5.68 -1.29
N PHE A 71 -14.83 6.11 -1.00
CA PHE A 71 -15.95 6.02 -1.94
C PHE A 71 -15.84 7.04 -3.07
N LYS A 72 -14.97 8.04 -2.92
CA LYS A 72 -14.63 9.00 -3.99
C LYS A 72 -13.51 8.50 -4.91
N MET A 73 -12.87 7.39 -4.57
CA MET A 73 -11.77 6.82 -5.35
C MET A 73 -12.33 5.88 -6.42
N LYS A 74 -11.71 5.86 -7.59
CA LYS A 74 -12.07 4.89 -8.65
C LYS A 74 -11.36 3.56 -8.47
N PHE A 75 -10.14 3.61 -7.93
CA PHE A 75 -9.32 2.41 -7.73
C PHE A 75 -8.84 2.34 -6.30
N LEU A 76 -8.98 1.16 -5.72
CA LEU A 76 -8.49 0.80 -4.39
C LEU A 76 -7.46 -0.30 -4.57
N ILE A 77 -6.22 -0.04 -4.16
CA ILE A 77 -5.13 -1.02 -4.22
C ILE A 77 -4.92 -1.57 -2.81
N VAL A 78 -5.23 -2.84 -2.62
CA VAL A 78 -5.03 -3.58 -1.37
C VAL A 78 -3.95 -4.64 -1.62
N PRO A 79 -2.72 -4.44 -1.11
CA PRO A 79 -1.71 -5.49 -1.16
C PRO A 79 -2.12 -6.63 -0.23
N ILE A 80 -2.02 -7.87 -0.71
CA ILE A 80 -2.29 -9.08 0.06
C ILE A 80 -1.00 -9.89 0.15
N ASN A 81 -0.61 -10.22 1.37
CA ASN A 81 0.46 -11.15 1.66
C ASN A 81 -0.16 -12.40 2.33
N GLU A 82 -0.12 -13.54 1.64
CA GLU A 82 -0.75 -14.80 2.08
C GLU A 82 0.25 -15.81 2.66
N TRP A 83 1.51 -15.40 2.87
CA TRP A 83 2.63 -16.31 3.19
C TRP A 83 3.06 -16.20 4.66
#